data_AF-A0A1F8L460-F1
#
_entry.id   AF-A0A1F8L460-F1
#
_cell.length_a   1.000
_cell.length_b   1.000
_cell.length_c   1.000
_cell.angle_alpha   90.00
_cell.angle_beta   90.00
_cell.angle_gamma   90.00
#
_symmetry.space_group_name_H-M   'P 1'
#
loop_
_entity.id
_entity.type
_entity.pdbx_description
1 polymer ?
#
loop_
_entity_poly.entity_id
_entity_poly.type
_entity_poly.pdbx_seq_one_letter_code
_entity_poly.pdbx_strand_id
1 'polypeptide(L)'
;MQLTFFTWILAFLPVLTVLALMLGLRWGGSRAGAVGWFTALIVAAVFFGAGPQLLTYAQVKAVLLSLDVLYIIWTALLLFHTAAEAGALTSIGRALTALTPDRMMQGLLLGWLFASFLQGMGGFGVPVAVAAPLLVSLGFSPIPAVVMALVGHGWAVNFGSLATSFQTLLAVTNLPGELLASDSAILLGISSYFCGAIVAFLADGWKGLLRGLPAVLILGTVMSVSQYLLVTNGIWTLGATGGAMVGLLVGLGLARLPFYRRAAAQNEPATEMSRENGRSPRSLLLAVSGYLILVVLAFGINLIPPLSRIMSSVQLNLDFPELATRTGWVTAAGPGRPIDIFGHPGAILLYASVLAYLIYKKSGSYTPGAEARIWSKVARGAVNSSLGILAMVGMAVMMTHAGMTNLLAQGLSLAFGPVYPLISPFIGALGAFITGSNNNSNVLFAVLQMNTAQLLGLPVPLILGAQTAGGSLGSIMAPAKVIVGCSTVGLSHEEGRVVGKVIAYGMLPVAVVAVAVLVMAGLGRP
;
A
#
# COMPACT_ATOMS: atom_id res chain seq x y z
N MET A 1 29.97 7.85 16.64
CA MET A 1 30.12 6.56 17.36
C MET A 1 30.71 5.51 16.43
N GLN A 2 31.64 4.68 16.89
CA GLN A 2 32.25 3.61 16.06
C GLN A 2 31.32 2.41 15.92
N LEU A 3 31.36 1.72 14.77
CA LEU A 3 30.66 0.47 14.55
C LEU A 3 31.35 -0.68 15.29
N THR A 4 30.67 -1.18 16.32
CA THR A 4 30.95 -2.47 16.97
C THR A 4 29.66 -3.29 17.03
N PHE A 5 29.79 -4.60 17.20
CA PHE A 5 28.64 -5.50 17.35
C PHE A 5 27.67 -5.03 18.46
N PHE A 6 28.22 -4.59 19.59
CA PHE A 6 27.44 -4.07 20.71
C PHE A 6 26.65 -2.81 20.31
N THR A 7 27.30 -1.81 19.71
CA THR A 7 26.64 -0.57 19.29
C THR A 7 25.62 -0.80 18.17
N TRP A 8 25.85 -1.79 17.31
CA TRP A 8 24.92 -2.16 16.24
C TRP A 8 23.65 -2.80 16.81
N ILE A 9 23.78 -3.73 17.77
CA ILE A 9 22.63 -4.29 18.49
C ILE A 9 21.87 -3.21 19.26
N LEU A 10 22.56 -2.30 19.95
CA LEU A 10 21.92 -1.18 20.64
C LEU A 10 21.12 -0.31 19.66
N ALA A 11 21.68 0.04 18.50
CA ALA A 11 20.97 0.77 17.46
C ALA A 11 19.76 -0.01 16.92
N PHE A 12 19.83 -1.35 16.90
CA PHE A 12 18.75 -2.22 16.42
C PHE A 12 17.65 -2.43 17.46
N LEU A 13 17.92 -2.20 18.75
CA LEU A 13 17.03 -2.54 19.85
C LEU A 13 15.61 -1.98 19.71
N PRO A 14 15.38 -0.72 19.26
CA PRO A 14 14.01 -0.22 19.04
C PRO A 14 13.24 -1.05 18.00
N VAL A 15 13.89 -1.36 16.87
CA VAL A 15 13.30 -2.18 15.81
C VAL A 15 13.08 -3.61 16.31
N LEU A 16 14.09 -4.21 16.95
CA LEU A 16 13.99 -5.54 17.54
C LEU A 16 12.84 -5.63 18.55
N THR A 17 12.61 -4.58 19.35
CA THR A 17 11.49 -4.50 20.29
C THR A 17 10.16 -4.59 19.56
N VAL A 18 9.97 -3.80 18.50
CA VAL A 18 8.76 -3.87 17.68
C VAL A 18 8.58 -5.27 17.10
N LEU A 19 9.63 -5.82 16.48
CA LEU A 19 9.57 -7.12 15.84
C LEU A 19 9.26 -8.23 16.86
N ALA A 20 9.88 -8.22 18.03
CA ALA A 20 9.65 -9.20 19.09
C ALA A 20 8.23 -9.12 19.66
N LEU A 21 7.70 -7.91 19.89
CA LEU A 21 6.34 -7.71 20.39
C LEU A 21 5.29 -8.14 19.35
N MET A 22 5.52 -7.86 18.07
CA MET A 22 4.58 -8.21 17.01
C MET A 22 4.65 -9.70 16.63
N LEU A 23 5.85 -10.28 16.55
CA LEU A 23 6.03 -11.68 16.16
C LEU A 23 5.81 -12.65 17.33
N GLY A 24 6.39 -12.35 18.49
CA GLY A 24 6.34 -13.20 19.68
C GLY A 24 5.03 -13.04 20.45
N LEU A 25 4.69 -11.81 20.84
CA LEU A 25 3.51 -11.53 21.66
C LEU A 25 2.25 -11.18 20.85
N ARG A 26 2.35 -11.10 19.51
CA ARG A 26 1.24 -10.78 18.60
C ARG A 26 0.57 -9.44 18.91
N TRP A 27 1.34 -8.47 19.39
CA TRP A 27 0.84 -7.11 19.64
C TRP A 27 0.49 -6.39 18.34
N GLY A 28 -0.56 -5.58 18.38
CA GLY A 28 -0.89 -4.67 17.29
C GLY A 28 0.21 -3.62 17.08
N GLY A 29 0.37 -3.15 15.83
CA GLY A 29 1.44 -2.23 15.46
C GLY A 29 1.45 -0.91 16.24
N SER A 30 0.30 -0.42 16.70
CA SER A 30 0.24 0.79 17.54
C SER A 30 0.90 0.60 18.91
N ARG A 31 0.62 -0.51 19.60
CA ARG A 31 1.21 -0.81 20.91
C ARG A 31 2.69 -1.16 20.79
N ALA A 32 3.04 -2.01 19.82
CA ALA A 32 4.43 -2.37 19.59
C ALA A 32 5.27 -1.15 19.18
N GLY A 33 4.72 -0.29 18.31
CA GLY A 33 5.34 0.97 17.92
C GLY A 33 5.55 1.91 19.09
N ALA A 34 4.58 2.04 20.01
CA ALA A 34 4.72 2.88 21.20
C ALA A 34 5.88 2.41 22.09
N VAL A 35 5.99 1.10 22.35
CA VAL A 35 7.11 0.56 23.12
C VAL A 35 8.44 0.75 22.38
N GLY A 36 8.49 0.48 21.07
CA GLY A 36 9.68 0.73 20.27
C GLY A 36 10.11 2.20 20.27
N TRP A 37 9.16 3.14 20.29
CA TRP A 37 9.43 4.57 20.37
C TRP A 37 10.05 4.95 21.72
N PHE A 38 9.48 4.45 22.83
CA PHE A 38 10.09 4.62 24.16
C PHE A 38 11.48 3.99 24.23
N THR A 39 11.67 2.79 23.66
CA THR A 39 12.99 2.17 23.55
C THR A 39 13.95 3.06 22.77
N ALA A 40 13.53 3.65 21.64
CA ALA A 40 14.36 4.57 20.87
C ALA A 40 14.74 5.82 21.68
N LEU A 41 13.81 6.42 22.42
CA LEU A 41 14.09 7.57 23.28
C LEU A 41 15.12 7.24 24.35
N ILE A 42 14.95 6.11 25.05
CA ILE A 42 15.86 5.67 26.11
C ILE A 42 17.24 5.37 25.53
N VAL A 43 17.31 4.60 24.44
CA VAL A 43 18.58 4.24 23.80
C VAL A 43 19.28 5.49 23.26
N ALA A 44 18.55 6.40 22.63
CA ALA A 44 19.08 7.66 22.13
C ALA A 44 19.72 8.49 23.25
N ALA A 45 18.98 8.68 24.35
CA ALA A 45 19.42 9.52 25.47
C ALA A 45 20.63 8.91 26.20
N VAL A 46 20.57 7.61 26.50
CA VAL A 46 21.55 6.93 27.36
C VAL A 46 22.82 6.55 26.60
N PHE A 47 22.69 5.97 25.40
CA PHE A 47 23.84 5.38 24.69
C PHE A 47 24.34 6.22 23.51
N PHE A 48 23.45 6.96 22.84
CA PHE A 48 23.82 7.78 21.68
C PHE A 48 24.07 9.24 22.02
N GLY A 49 23.81 9.65 23.27
CA GLY A 49 24.10 11.00 23.76
C GLY A 49 23.15 12.06 23.21
N ALA A 50 21.88 11.70 22.94
CA ALA A 50 20.85 12.65 22.57
C ALA A 50 20.50 13.57 23.76
N GLY A 51 20.79 14.87 23.63
CA GLY A 51 20.44 15.87 24.62
C GLY A 51 18.94 16.25 24.61
N PRO A 52 18.43 16.96 25.64
CA PRO A 52 17.01 17.34 25.74
C PRO A 52 16.49 18.11 24.54
N GLN A 53 17.32 18.99 23.96
CA GLN A 53 16.99 19.75 22.76
C GLN A 53 16.72 18.82 21.57
N LEU A 54 17.63 17.88 21.29
CA LEU A 54 17.48 16.92 20.19
C LEU A 54 16.25 16.03 20.39
N LEU A 55 16.03 15.52 21.60
CA LEU A 55 14.84 14.72 21.93
C LEU A 55 13.56 15.49 21.61
N THR A 56 13.49 16.77 22.01
CA THR A 56 12.31 17.62 21.83
C THR A 56 12.05 17.94 20.35
N TYR A 57 13.07 18.44 19.64
CA TYR A 57 12.92 18.79 18.21
C TYR A 57 12.61 17.56 17.35
N ALA A 58 13.20 16.40 17.67
CA ALA A 58 12.87 15.15 16.98
C ALA A 58 11.38 14.78 17.15
N GLN A 59 10.79 15.00 18.33
CA GLN A 59 9.35 14.74 18.54
C GLN A 59 8.47 15.74 17.80
N VAL A 60 8.83 17.02 17.80
CA VAL A 60 8.09 18.04 17.03
C VAL A 60 8.11 17.70 15.54
N LYS A 61 9.27 17.32 15.00
CA LYS A 61 9.42 16.88 13.61
C LYS A 61 8.58 15.64 13.31
N ALA A 62 8.59 14.65 14.20
CA ALA A 62 7.80 13.44 14.05
C ALA A 62 6.28 13.73 14.03
N VAL A 63 5.81 14.67 14.86
CA VAL A 63 4.40 15.10 14.86
C VAL A 63 4.04 15.74 13.52
N LEU A 64 4.84 16.66 12.99
CA LEU A 64 4.57 17.29 11.69
C LEU A 64 4.51 16.27 10.56
N LEU A 65 5.50 15.38 10.46
CA LEU A 65 5.52 14.33 9.45
C LEU A 65 4.32 13.38 9.59
N SER A 66 3.89 13.12 10.82
CA SER A 66 2.69 12.31 11.08
C SER A 66 1.42 13.03 10.65
N LEU A 67 1.31 14.35 10.87
CA LEU A 67 0.15 15.15 10.46
C LEU A 67 -0.03 15.16 8.93
N ASP A 68 1.06 15.26 8.17
CA ASP A 68 1.07 15.15 6.70
C ASP A 68 0.41 13.84 6.24
N VAL A 69 0.88 12.71 6.78
CA VAL A 69 0.34 11.38 6.46
C VAL A 69 -1.10 11.20 6.98
N LEU A 70 -1.40 11.67 8.18
CA LEU A 70 -2.71 11.49 8.81
C LEU A 70 -3.80 12.30 8.14
N TYR A 71 -3.48 13.47 7.57
CA TYR A 71 -4.45 14.25 6.81
C TYR A 71 -4.98 13.45 5.60
N ILE A 72 -4.13 12.66 4.93
CA ILE A 72 -4.57 11.73 3.88
C ILE A 72 -5.38 10.59 4.46
N ILE A 73 -4.93 9.95 5.54
CA ILE A 73 -5.59 8.76 6.10
C ILE A 73 -7.00 9.07 6.60
N TRP A 74 -7.19 10.17 7.33
CA TRP A 74 -8.49 10.52 7.87
C TRP A 74 -9.52 10.80 6.77
N THR A 75 -9.11 11.51 5.72
CA THR A 75 -9.97 11.89 4.59
C THR A 75 -10.18 10.72 3.62
N ALA A 76 -9.19 9.83 3.47
CA ALA A 76 -9.32 8.55 2.79
C ALA A 76 -10.36 7.64 3.46
N LEU A 77 -10.27 7.47 4.78
CA LEU A 77 -11.24 6.70 5.55
C LEU A 77 -12.65 7.28 5.42
N LEU A 78 -12.76 8.61 5.37
CA LEU A 78 -14.03 9.30 5.13
C LEU A 78 -14.61 8.95 3.75
N LEU A 79 -13.84 9.07 2.67
CA LEU A 79 -14.30 8.71 1.32
C LEU A 79 -14.73 7.23 1.27
N PHE A 80 -13.89 6.36 1.82
CA PHE A 80 -14.14 4.93 1.84
C PHE A 80 -15.45 4.58 2.55
N HIS A 81 -15.64 5.06 3.78
CA HIS A 81 -16.86 4.78 4.55
C HIS A 81 -18.10 5.45 3.95
N THR A 82 -17.94 6.63 3.33
CA THR A 82 -18.99 7.31 2.57
C THR A 82 -19.50 6.45 1.41
N ALA A 83 -18.60 5.87 0.62
CA ALA A 83 -18.96 4.99 -0.50
C ALA A 83 -19.46 3.61 -0.05
N ALA A 84 -18.84 3.05 1.00
CA ALA A 84 -19.22 1.75 1.55
C ALA A 84 -20.64 1.76 2.14
N GLU A 85 -21.00 2.78 2.93
CA GLU A 85 -22.35 2.91 3.50
C GLU A 85 -23.42 3.19 2.43
N ALA A 86 -23.03 3.74 1.27
CA ALA A 86 -23.92 3.92 0.12
C ALA A 86 -24.14 2.61 -0.68
N GLY A 87 -23.46 1.51 -0.32
CA GLY A 87 -23.53 0.25 -1.06
C GLY A 87 -22.81 0.27 -2.42
N ALA A 88 -21.92 1.24 -2.64
CA ALA A 88 -21.21 1.38 -3.91
C ALA A 88 -20.30 0.17 -4.20
N LEU A 89 -19.53 -0.27 -3.20
CA LEU A 89 -18.55 -1.34 -3.35
C LEU A 89 -19.20 -2.69 -3.71
N THR A 90 -20.32 -3.01 -3.08
CA THR A 90 -21.08 -4.23 -3.35
C THR A 90 -21.76 -4.17 -4.72
N SER A 91 -22.24 -3.00 -5.13
CA SER A 91 -22.84 -2.80 -6.45
C SER A 91 -21.83 -3.00 -7.58
N ILE A 92 -20.60 -2.48 -7.42
CA ILE A 92 -19.51 -2.69 -8.39
C ILE A 92 -19.14 -4.18 -8.48
N GLY A 93 -18.98 -4.86 -7.34
CA GLY A 93 -18.62 -6.29 -7.31
C GLY A 93 -19.64 -7.17 -8.04
N ARG A 94 -20.95 -6.98 -7.78
CA ARG A 94 -22.02 -7.75 -8.45
C ARG A 94 -22.13 -7.45 -9.95
N ALA A 95 -21.82 -6.24 -10.38
CA ALA A 95 -21.81 -5.91 -11.81
C ALA A 95 -20.73 -6.70 -12.55
N LEU A 96 -19.57 -6.94 -11.92
CA LEU A 96 -18.46 -7.68 -12.53
C LEU A 96 -18.74 -9.18 -12.68
N THR A 97 -19.45 -9.79 -11.73
CA THR A 97 -19.77 -11.24 -11.74
C THR A 97 -20.70 -11.64 -12.89
N ALA A 98 -21.57 -10.74 -13.35
CA ALA A 98 -22.54 -11.01 -14.41
C ALA A 98 -21.96 -10.98 -15.84
N LEU A 99 -20.67 -10.63 -16.00
CA LEU A 99 -20.11 -10.26 -17.31
C LEU A 99 -19.41 -11.40 -18.06
N THR A 100 -18.97 -12.46 -17.37
CA THR A 100 -18.33 -13.61 -18.03
C THR A 100 -18.61 -14.93 -17.31
N PRO A 101 -18.92 -16.01 -18.05
CA PRO A 101 -19.00 -17.37 -17.52
C PRO A 101 -17.64 -18.08 -17.46
N ASP A 102 -16.57 -17.53 -18.05
CA ASP A 102 -15.26 -18.18 -18.02
C ASP A 102 -14.57 -18.04 -16.66
N ARG A 103 -14.28 -19.18 -16.02
CA ARG A 103 -13.69 -19.26 -14.68
C ARG A 103 -12.33 -18.54 -14.59
N MET A 104 -11.45 -18.69 -15.57
CA MET A 104 -10.16 -18.01 -15.57
C MET A 104 -10.32 -16.48 -15.61
N MET A 105 -11.19 -15.97 -16.49
CA MET A 105 -11.50 -14.54 -16.57
C MET A 105 -12.21 -14.02 -15.31
N GLN A 106 -13.09 -14.79 -14.67
CA GLN A 106 -13.67 -14.43 -13.37
C GLN A 106 -12.58 -14.27 -12.31
N GLY A 107 -11.61 -15.19 -12.27
CA GLY A 107 -10.43 -15.09 -11.41
C GLY A 107 -9.65 -13.81 -11.64
N LEU A 108 -9.32 -13.47 -12.89
CA LEU A 108 -8.60 -12.23 -13.23
C LEU A 108 -9.40 -10.97 -12.89
N LEU A 109 -10.69 -10.93 -13.22
CA LEU A 109 -11.54 -9.77 -12.96
C LEU A 109 -11.74 -9.52 -11.47
N LEU A 110 -11.95 -10.56 -10.66
CA LEU A 110 -12.27 -10.41 -9.24
C LEU A 110 -11.05 -10.50 -8.33
N GLY A 111 -10.23 -11.52 -8.53
CA GLY A 111 -9.06 -11.81 -7.70
C GLY A 111 -7.88 -10.88 -7.96
N TRP A 112 -7.73 -10.35 -9.17
CA TRP A 112 -6.64 -9.44 -9.52
C TRP A 112 -7.11 -8.00 -9.71
N LEU A 113 -7.97 -7.74 -10.69
CA LEU A 113 -8.36 -6.39 -11.10
C LEU A 113 -9.22 -5.69 -10.05
N PHE A 114 -10.33 -6.30 -9.65
CA PHE A 114 -11.24 -5.74 -8.65
C PHE A 114 -10.60 -5.68 -7.26
N ALA A 115 -9.85 -6.71 -6.87
CA ALA A 115 -9.06 -6.66 -5.63
C ALA A 115 -8.06 -5.49 -5.63
N SER A 116 -7.37 -5.25 -6.74
CA SER A 116 -6.46 -4.09 -6.88
C SER A 116 -7.19 -2.76 -6.80
N PHE A 117 -8.38 -2.68 -7.41
CA PHE A 117 -9.25 -1.50 -7.31
C PHE A 117 -9.69 -1.23 -5.87
N LEU A 118 -10.14 -2.26 -5.15
CA LEU A 118 -10.46 -2.17 -3.72
C LEU A 118 -9.24 -1.79 -2.89
N GLN A 119 -8.05 -2.27 -3.24
CA GLN A 119 -6.80 -1.91 -2.55
C GLN A 119 -6.50 -0.43 -2.75
N GLY A 120 -6.74 0.08 -3.96
CA GLY A 120 -6.67 1.50 -4.29
C GLY A 120 -7.52 2.38 -3.36
N MET A 121 -8.77 1.97 -3.13
CA MET A 121 -9.77 2.78 -2.41
C MET A 121 -9.79 2.61 -0.90
N GLY A 122 -9.73 1.37 -0.42
CA GLY A 122 -10.11 1.02 0.96
C GLY A 122 -9.00 0.42 1.80
N GLY A 123 -7.96 -0.16 1.17
CA GLY A 123 -6.82 -0.71 1.91
C GLY A 123 -7.18 -1.73 2.98
N PHE A 124 -6.31 -1.87 3.99
CA PHE A 124 -6.60 -2.48 5.31
C PHE A 124 -7.35 -3.82 5.32
N GLY A 125 -7.12 -4.69 4.33
CA GLY A 125 -7.78 -6.01 4.23
C GLY A 125 -9.16 -5.99 3.57
N VAL A 126 -9.67 -4.83 3.16
CA VAL A 126 -10.91 -4.70 2.37
C VAL A 126 -10.86 -5.51 1.06
N PRO A 127 -9.75 -5.55 0.29
CA PRO A 127 -9.71 -6.32 -0.96
C PRO A 127 -10.07 -7.79 -0.76
N VAL A 128 -9.45 -8.44 0.22
CA VAL A 128 -9.70 -9.86 0.50
C VAL A 128 -11.07 -10.08 1.13
N ALA A 129 -11.52 -9.19 2.02
CA ALA A 129 -12.82 -9.31 2.69
C ALA A 129 -14.01 -9.23 1.73
N VAL A 130 -13.84 -8.60 0.56
CA VAL A 130 -14.91 -8.44 -0.44
C VAL A 130 -14.71 -9.39 -1.62
N ALA A 131 -13.49 -9.50 -2.16
CA ALA A 131 -13.25 -10.32 -3.35
C ALA A 131 -13.33 -11.83 -3.06
N ALA A 132 -12.89 -12.29 -1.89
CA ALA A 132 -12.89 -13.73 -1.59
C ALA A 132 -14.32 -14.30 -1.49
N PRO A 133 -15.29 -13.70 -0.77
CA PRO A 133 -16.68 -14.18 -0.77
C PRO A 133 -17.34 -14.15 -2.14
N LEU A 134 -17.04 -13.15 -2.97
CA LEU A 134 -17.56 -13.09 -4.34
C LEU A 134 -17.03 -14.24 -5.19
N LEU A 135 -15.74 -14.55 -5.09
CA LEU A 135 -15.14 -15.71 -5.76
C LEU A 135 -15.77 -17.02 -5.24
N VAL A 136 -15.98 -17.17 -3.94
CA VAL A 136 -16.67 -18.37 -3.39
C VAL A 136 -18.10 -18.49 -3.90
N SER A 137 -18.84 -17.37 -4.00
CA SER A 137 -20.20 -17.37 -4.54
C SER A 137 -20.29 -17.80 -6.02
N LEU A 138 -19.18 -17.72 -6.75
CA LEU A 138 -19.06 -18.20 -8.13
C LEU A 138 -18.58 -19.67 -8.23
N GLY A 139 -18.43 -20.38 -7.11
CA GLY A 139 -18.03 -21.78 -7.09
C GLY A 139 -16.52 -22.03 -6.97
N PHE A 140 -15.70 -21.00 -6.73
CA PHE A 140 -14.30 -21.24 -6.37
C PHE A 140 -14.19 -21.83 -4.97
N SER A 141 -13.26 -22.77 -4.80
CA SER A 141 -12.95 -23.30 -3.48
C SER A 141 -12.44 -22.17 -2.55
N PRO A 142 -12.81 -22.16 -1.26
CA PRO A 142 -12.51 -21.04 -0.36
C PRO A 142 -11.02 -20.67 -0.25
N ILE A 143 -10.13 -21.66 -0.19
CA ILE A 143 -8.68 -21.40 -0.05
C ILE A 143 -8.12 -20.67 -1.28
N PRO A 144 -8.25 -21.20 -2.53
CA PRO A 144 -7.88 -20.47 -3.74
C PRO A 144 -8.52 -19.08 -3.84
N ALA A 145 -9.79 -18.92 -3.44
CA ALA A 145 -10.47 -17.62 -3.46
C ALA A 145 -9.76 -16.57 -2.60
N VAL A 146 -9.42 -16.92 -1.36
CA VAL A 146 -8.66 -16.03 -0.44
C VAL A 146 -7.26 -15.77 -0.97
N VAL A 147 -6.55 -16.80 -1.45
CA VAL A 147 -5.18 -16.64 -1.97
C VAL A 147 -5.16 -15.76 -3.21
N MET A 148 -6.09 -15.95 -4.16
CA MET A 148 -6.21 -15.08 -5.34
C MET A 148 -6.47 -13.64 -4.93
N ALA A 149 -7.43 -13.42 -4.04
CA ALA A 149 -7.78 -12.09 -3.58
C ALA A 149 -6.62 -11.40 -2.85
N LEU A 150 -5.76 -12.12 -2.12
CA LEU A 150 -4.57 -11.58 -1.46
C LEU A 150 -3.43 -11.31 -2.44
N VAL A 151 -3.02 -12.32 -3.23
CA VAL A 151 -1.88 -12.21 -4.14
C VAL A 151 -2.15 -11.22 -5.27
N GLY A 152 -3.38 -11.20 -5.80
CA GLY A 152 -3.73 -10.37 -6.94
C GLY A 152 -3.49 -8.88 -6.69
N HIS A 153 -3.77 -8.36 -5.49
CA HIS A 153 -3.59 -6.93 -5.21
C HIS A 153 -2.22 -6.57 -4.61
N GLY A 154 -1.28 -7.50 -4.47
CA GLY A 154 0.03 -7.25 -3.85
C GLY A 154 0.81 -6.10 -4.49
N TRP A 155 0.78 -6.04 -5.83
CA TRP A 155 1.42 -4.97 -6.62
C TRP A 155 0.80 -3.58 -6.40
N ALA A 156 -0.45 -3.51 -5.94
CA ALA A 156 -1.20 -2.28 -5.81
C ALA A 156 -1.02 -1.62 -4.43
N VAL A 157 -0.34 -2.25 -3.47
CA VAL A 157 -0.39 -1.81 -2.06
C VAL A 157 0.29 -0.45 -1.83
N ASN A 158 1.47 -0.19 -2.41
CA ASN A 158 2.22 1.05 -2.18
C ASN A 158 1.43 2.31 -2.58
N PHE A 159 0.89 2.30 -3.80
CA PHE A 159 0.06 3.38 -4.35
C PHE A 159 -1.43 3.19 -4.04
N GLY A 160 -1.77 2.11 -3.34
CA GLY A 160 -3.11 1.83 -2.85
C GLY A 160 -3.36 2.49 -1.52
N SER A 161 -4.60 2.38 -1.04
CA SER A 161 -5.07 3.12 0.14
C SER A 161 -4.80 4.61 -0.05
N LEU A 162 -4.97 5.11 -1.27
CA LEU A 162 -4.65 6.48 -1.66
C LEU A 162 -3.18 6.86 -1.42
N ALA A 163 -2.28 5.92 -1.77
CA ALA A 163 -0.83 6.04 -1.66
C ALA A 163 -0.29 6.32 -0.25
N THR A 164 -0.98 5.91 0.80
CA THR A 164 -0.53 6.15 2.18
C THR A 164 0.85 5.58 2.47
N SER A 165 1.17 4.40 1.92
CA SER A 165 2.49 3.77 2.14
C SER A 165 3.60 4.52 1.40
N PHE A 166 3.31 5.02 0.20
CA PHE A 166 4.23 5.86 -0.56
C PHE A 166 4.44 7.21 0.13
N GLN A 167 3.37 7.85 0.62
CA GLN A 167 3.46 9.12 1.36
C GLN A 167 4.30 8.99 2.63
N THR A 168 4.16 7.89 3.34
CA THR A 168 5.01 7.57 4.49
C THR A 168 6.45 7.35 4.09
N LEU A 169 6.72 6.69 2.95
CA LEU A 169 8.07 6.57 2.41
C LEU A 169 8.69 7.97 2.19
N LEU A 170 7.94 8.89 1.56
CA LEU A 170 8.38 10.27 1.37
C LEU A 170 8.59 10.99 2.71
N ALA A 171 7.70 10.80 3.67
CA ALA A 171 7.76 11.48 4.97
C ALA A 171 8.99 11.07 5.78
N VAL A 172 9.29 9.77 5.85
CA VAL A 172 10.42 9.29 6.68
C VAL A 172 11.78 9.49 6.00
N THR A 173 11.83 9.46 4.66
CA THR A 173 13.07 9.69 3.92
C THR A 173 13.33 11.18 3.65
N ASN A 174 12.29 12.01 3.74
CA ASN A 174 12.32 13.42 3.36
C ASN A 174 12.78 13.65 1.91
N LEU A 175 12.44 12.71 1.02
CA LEU A 175 12.75 12.79 -0.41
C LEU A 175 11.49 13.20 -1.21
N PRO A 176 11.67 13.93 -2.32
CA PRO A 176 10.55 14.32 -3.19
C PRO A 176 9.90 13.11 -3.87
N GLY A 177 8.58 13.19 -4.08
CA GLY A 177 7.79 12.11 -4.67
C GLY A 177 8.19 11.79 -6.10
N GLU A 178 8.54 12.81 -6.85
CA GLU A 178 8.98 12.77 -8.25
C GLU A 178 10.23 11.91 -8.43
N LEU A 179 11.11 11.91 -7.41
CA LEU A 179 12.33 11.10 -7.41
C LEU A 179 12.02 9.61 -7.19
N LEU A 180 11.08 9.27 -6.30
CA LEU A 180 10.81 7.88 -5.92
C LEU A 180 9.72 7.19 -6.75
N ALA A 181 8.85 7.97 -7.41
CA ALA A 181 7.65 7.47 -8.07
C ALA A 181 7.96 6.51 -9.22
N SER A 182 8.96 6.83 -10.06
CA SER A 182 9.30 6.06 -11.25
C SER A 182 9.74 4.62 -10.90
N ASP A 183 10.78 4.48 -10.07
CA ASP A 183 11.32 3.16 -9.73
C ASP A 183 10.32 2.33 -8.91
N SER A 184 9.60 2.97 -7.98
CA SER A 184 8.52 2.30 -7.23
C SER A 184 7.46 1.73 -8.18
N ALA A 185 7.03 2.50 -9.19
CA ALA A 185 6.01 2.05 -10.15
C ALA A 185 6.52 0.98 -11.11
N ILE A 186 7.77 1.05 -11.56
CA ILE A 186 8.37 0.03 -12.42
C ILE A 186 8.42 -1.31 -11.69
N LEU A 187 8.96 -1.33 -10.46
CA LEU A 187 9.11 -2.57 -9.69
C LEU A 187 7.75 -3.20 -9.33
N LEU A 188 6.78 -2.38 -8.94
CA LEU A 188 5.41 -2.85 -8.70
C LEU A 188 4.75 -3.32 -10.01
N GLY A 189 4.96 -2.61 -11.12
CA GLY A 189 4.46 -2.99 -12.43
C GLY A 189 4.98 -4.36 -12.88
N ILE A 190 6.28 -4.63 -12.68
CA ILE A 190 6.87 -5.95 -12.91
C ILE A 190 6.17 -7.01 -12.06
N SER A 191 5.96 -6.74 -10.77
CA SER A 191 5.28 -7.69 -9.88
C SER A 191 3.81 -7.96 -10.28
N SER A 192 3.14 -7.00 -10.93
CA SER A 192 1.74 -7.10 -11.37
C SER A 192 1.51 -8.26 -12.33
N TYR A 193 2.42 -8.49 -13.28
CA TYR A 193 2.34 -9.62 -14.21
C TYR A 193 2.32 -10.97 -13.48
N PHE A 194 3.16 -11.10 -12.45
CA PHE A 194 3.25 -12.34 -11.67
C PHE A 194 2.04 -12.51 -10.74
N CYS A 195 1.52 -11.42 -10.15
CA CYS A 195 0.24 -11.43 -9.45
C CYS A 195 -0.89 -11.95 -10.35
N GLY A 196 -1.01 -11.44 -11.58
CA GLY A 196 -2.01 -11.88 -12.56
C GLY A 196 -1.82 -13.33 -13.01
N ALA A 197 -0.59 -13.75 -13.27
CA ALA A 197 -0.26 -15.13 -13.64
C ALA A 197 -0.62 -16.12 -12.52
N ILE A 198 -0.31 -15.80 -11.26
CA ILE A 198 -0.69 -16.63 -10.11
C ILE A 198 -2.21 -16.72 -10.01
N VAL A 199 -2.94 -15.62 -10.20
CA VAL A 199 -4.41 -15.63 -10.18
C VAL A 199 -4.97 -16.50 -11.32
N ALA A 200 -4.44 -16.41 -12.54
CA ALA A 200 -4.84 -17.27 -13.66
C ALA A 200 -4.60 -18.76 -13.35
N PHE A 201 -3.45 -19.08 -12.74
CA PHE A 201 -3.10 -20.43 -12.33
C PHE A 201 -4.03 -20.96 -11.22
N LEU A 202 -4.33 -20.16 -10.21
CA LEU A 202 -5.21 -20.55 -9.11
C LEU A 202 -6.67 -20.69 -9.58
N ALA A 203 -7.05 -20.00 -10.65
CA ALA A 203 -8.40 -20.04 -11.17
C ALA A 203 -8.73 -21.31 -11.95
N ASP A 204 -7.80 -21.79 -12.80
CA ASP A 204 -8.07 -22.88 -13.75
C ASP A 204 -6.80 -23.74 -14.05
N GLY A 205 -5.85 -23.75 -13.11
CA GLY A 205 -4.61 -24.55 -13.18
C GLY A 205 -3.65 -24.10 -14.28
N TRP A 206 -2.78 -25.02 -14.72
CA TRP A 206 -1.76 -24.75 -15.74
C TRP A 206 -2.38 -24.42 -17.11
N LYS A 207 -3.50 -25.07 -17.46
CA LYS A 207 -4.26 -24.77 -18.68
C LYS A 207 -4.82 -23.34 -18.62
N GLY A 208 -5.37 -22.96 -17.47
CA GLY A 208 -5.81 -21.60 -17.16
C GLY A 208 -4.72 -20.56 -17.35
N LEU A 209 -3.52 -20.79 -16.80
CA LEU A 209 -2.38 -19.89 -16.93
C LEU A 209 -1.97 -19.70 -18.40
N LEU A 210 -1.74 -20.80 -19.14
CA LEU A 210 -1.30 -20.72 -20.53
C LEU A 210 -2.33 -20.01 -21.43
N ARG A 211 -3.63 -20.30 -21.23
CA ARG A 211 -4.73 -19.64 -21.95
C ARG A 211 -4.91 -18.18 -21.52
N GLY A 212 -4.68 -17.90 -20.25
CA GLY A 212 -4.79 -16.57 -19.65
C GLY A 212 -3.60 -15.67 -19.95
N LEU A 213 -2.46 -16.22 -20.40
CA LEU A 213 -1.22 -15.47 -20.60
C LEU A 213 -1.39 -14.22 -21.48
N PRO A 214 -2.10 -14.26 -22.63
CA PRO A 214 -2.33 -13.05 -23.42
C PRO A 214 -3.13 -11.99 -22.65
N ALA A 215 -4.15 -12.40 -21.88
CA ALA A 215 -4.91 -11.49 -21.02
C ALA A 215 -4.04 -10.91 -19.91
N VAL A 216 -3.21 -11.74 -19.24
CA VAL A 216 -2.29 -11.29 -18.20
C VAL A 216 -1.27 -10.28 -18.74
N LEU A 217 -0.72 -10.51 -19.92
CA LEU A 217 0.22 -9.59 -20.55
C LEU A 217 -0.46 -8.26 -20.92
N ILE A 218 -1.64 -8.31 -21.54
CA ILE A 218 -2.38 -7.09 -21.91
C ILE A 218 -2.78 -6.31 -20.65
N LEU A 219 -3.43 -6.97 -19.69
CA LEU A 219 -3.92 -6.36 -18.46
C LEU A 219 -2.78 -5.83 -17.60
N GLY A 220 -1.73 -6.64 -17.39
CA GLY A 220 -0.54 -6.24 -16.64
C GLY A 220 0.12 -5.01 -17.25
N THR A 221 0.19 -4.93 -18.59
CA THR A 221 0.74 -3.77 -19.29
C THR A 221 -0.12 -2.52 -19.11
N VAL A 222 -1.43 -2.59 -19.42
CA VAL A 222 -2.29 -1.40 -19.32
C VAL A 222 -2.39 -0.89 -17.87
N MET A 223 -2.43 -1.79 -16.88
CA MET A 223 -2.48 -1.43 -15.47
C MET A 223 -1.17 -0.77 -15.02
N SER A 224 -0.02 -1.38 -15.37
CA SER A 224 1.30 -0.90 -14.95
C SER A 224 1.66 0.43 -15.63
N VAL A 225 1.37 0.58 -16.92
CA VAL A 225 1.56 1.84 -17.66
C VAL A 225 0.67 2.93 -17.10
N SER A 226 -0.61 2.64 -16.84
CA SER A 226 -1.53 3.63 -16.27
C SER A 226 -1.09 4.07 -14.87
N GLN A 227 -0.67 3.12 -14.01
CA GLN A 227 -0.10 3.44 -12.71
C GLN A 227 1.16 4.32 -12.86
N TYR A 228 2.09 3.93 -13.73
CA TYR A 228 3.33 4.67 -13.98
C TYR A 228 3.06 6.11 -14.39
N LEU A 229 2.19 6.33 -15.38
CA LEU A 229 1.81 7.66 -15.85
C LEU A 229 1.17 8.50 -14.74
N LEU A 230 0.26 7.92 -13.96
CA LEU A 230 -0.38 8.64 -12.86
C LEU A 230 0.62 9.07 -11.79
N VAL A 231 1.50 8.16 -11.36
CA VAL A 231 2.42 8.46 -10.24
C VAL A 231 3.54 9.41 -10.65
N THR A 232 4.01 9.35 -11.89
CA THR A 232 5.09 10.21 -12.41
C THR A 232 4.61 11.62 -12.73
N ASN A 233 3.30 11.84 -12.83
CA ASN A 233 2.68 13.16 -12.99
C ASN A 233 2.12 13.72 -11.66
N GLY A 234 2.61 13.24 -10.51
CA GLY A 234 2.22 13.75 -9.19
C GLY A 234 0.89 13.19 -8.64
N ILE A 235 0.21 12.30 -9.37
CA ILE A 235 -1.12 11.80 -9.04
C ILE A 235 -1.02 10.40 -8.39
N TRP A 236 -0.04 10.20 -7.51
CA TRP A 236 0.22 8.88 -6.93
C TRP A 236 -0.90 8.35 -6.04
N THR A 237 -1.71 9.23 -5.43
CA THR A 237 -2.91 8.83 -4.66
C THR A 237 -3.92 8.05 -5.50
N LEU A 238 -3.89 8.20 -6.82
CA LEU A 238 -4.72 7.45 -7.76
C LEU A 238 -3.97 6.35 -8.50
N GLY A 239 -2.67 6.14 -8.25
CA GLY A 239 -1.84 5.21 -9.02
C GLY A 239 -2.43 3.80 -9.10
N ALA A 240 -2.74 3.20 -7.94
CA ALA A 240 -3.33 1.86 -7.88
C ALA A 240 -4.79 1.82 -8.38
N THR A 241 -5.64 2.74 -7.89
CA THR A 241 -7.06 2.79 -8.25
C THR A 241 -7.26 3.02 -9.74
N GLY A 242 -6.55 3.99 -10.31
CA GLY A 242 -6.61 4.33 -11.73
C GLY A 242 -6.05 3.22 -12.61
N GLY A 243 -4.90 2.64 -12.24
CA GLY A 243 -4.36 1.46 -12.93
C GLY A 243 -5.34 0.29 -12.96
N ALA A 244 -5.96 -0.03 -11.82
CA ALA A 244 -6.96 -1.08 -11.72
C ALA A 244 -8.27 -0.75 -12.46
N MET A 245 -8.72 0.51 -12.49
CA MET A 245 -9.89 0.93 -13.26
C MET A 245 -9.69 0.75 -14.77
N VAL A 246 -8.52 1.17 -15.30
CA VAL A 246 -8.17 0.94 -16.71
C VAL A 246 -8.11 -0.56 -17.00
N GLY A 247 -7.48 -1.34 -16.10
CA GLY A 247 -7.46 -2.79 -16.19
C GLY A 247 -8.86 -3.42 -16.19
N LEU A 248 -9.77 -2.96 -15.34
CA LEU A 248 -11.16 -3.42 -15.32
C LEU A 248 -11.84 -3.12 -16.67
N LEU A 249 -11.75 -1.88 -17.18
CA LEU A 249 -12.35 -1.50 -18.46
C LEU A 249 -11.83 -2.37 -19.62
N VAL A 250 -10.52 -2.58 -19.70
CA VAL A 250 -9.89 -3.43 -20.72
C VAL A 250 -10.27 -4.89 -20.52
N GLY A 251 -10.28 -5.38 -19.27
CA GLY A 251 -10.68 -6.74 -18.91
C GLY A 251 -12.12 -7.07 -19.27
N LEU A 252 -13.04 -6.10 -19.15
CA LEU A 252 -14.41 -6.24 -19.63
C LEU A 252 -14.50 -6.35 -21.15
N GLY A 253 -13.63 -5.63 -21.87
CA GLY A 253 -13.49 -5.78 -23.32
C GLY A 253 -12.96 -7.16 -23.71
N LEU A 254 -11.88 -7.61 -23.06
CA LEU A 254 -11.26 -8.91 -23.29
C LEU A 254 -12.23 -10.06 -23.00
N ALA A 255 -12.98 -9.99 -21.92
CA ALA A 255 -13.97 -11.01 -21.54
C ALA A 255 -15.04 -11.24 -22.62
N ARG A 256 -15.31 -10.25 -23.49
CA ARG A 256 -16.28 -10.36 -24.58
C ARG A 256 -15.71 -11.00 -25.84
N LEU A 257 -14.39 -11.17 -25.95
CA LEU A 257 -13.77 -11.76 -27.12
C LEU A 257 -14.18 -13.24 -27.28
N PRO A 258 -14.40 -13.73 -28.52
CA PRO A 258 -14.82 -15.10 -28.77
C PRO A 258 -13.89 -16.15 -28.16
N PHE A 259 -12.58 -15.85 -28.09
CA PHE A 259 -11.57 -16.72 -27.50
C PHE A 259 -11.87 -17.06 -26.03
N TYR A 260 -12.24 -16.05 -25.23
CA TYR A 260 -12.56 -16.22 -23.81
C TYR A 260 -14.02 -16.64 -23.58
N ARG A 261 -14.93 -16.30 -24.49
CA ARG A 261 -16.35 -16.66 -24.39
C ARG A 261 -16.65 -18.11 -24.79
N ARG A 262 -15.96 -18.66 -25.80
CA ARG A 262 -16.15 -20.04 -26.28
C ARG A 262 -15.60 -21.09 -25.32
N ALA A 263 -14.55 -20.75 -24.57
CA ALA A 263 -13.92 -21.68 -23.64
C ALA A 263 -14.82 -21.98 -22.42
N ALA A 264 -15.74 -21.08 -22.08
CA ALA A 264 -16.76 -21.32 -21.06
C ALA A 264 -17.82 -22.36 -21.48
N ALA A 265 -18.08 -22.51 -22.78
CA ALA A 265 -19.09 -23.45 -23.30
C ALA A 265 -18.62 -24.92 -23.29
N GLN A 266 -17.34 -25.17 -23.00
CA GLN A 266 -16.75 -26.52 -23.03
C GLN A 266 -16.62 -27.19 -21.65
N ASN A 267 -16.85 -26.46 -20.54
CA ASN A 267 -16.49 -26.94 -19.20
C ASN A 267 -17.67 -27.26 -18.24
N GLU A 268 -18.95 -26.99 -18.56
CA GLU A 268 -20.09 -27.47 -17.75
C GLU A 268 -21.45 -27.31 -18.48
N PRO A 269 -22.45 -28.19 -18.24
CA PRO A 269 -23.81 -28.00 -18.71
C PRO A 269 -24.48 -26.84 -17.96
N ALA A 270 -25.28 -26.06 -18.68
CA ALA A 270 -25.87 -24.82 -18.19
C ALA A 270 -26.75 -25.02 -16.94
N THR A 271 -26.22 -24.71 -15.76
CA THR A 271 -27.04 -24.50 -14.57
C THR A 271 -27.69 -23.12 -14.71
N GLU A 272 -29.01 -23.12 -14.90
CA GLU A 272 -29.87 -21.93 -14.93
C GLU A 272 -29.89 -21.25 -13.56
N MET A 273 -28.83 -20.53 -13.21
CA MET A 273 -28.86 -19.68 -12.03
C MET A 273 -28.05 -18.42 -12.30
N SER A 274 -28.69 -17.44 -12.96
CA SER A 274 -28.47 -15.99 -12.85
C SER A 274 -29.09 -15.25 -14.05
N ARG A 275 -30.43 -15.21 -14.12
CA ARG A 275 -31.17 -14.28 -14.99
C ARG A 275 -31.95 -13.21 -14.24
N GLU A 276 -31.66 -13.00 -12.96
CA GLU A 276 -32.17 -11.86 -12.20
C GLU A 276 -31.04 -10.95 -11.73
N ASN A 277 -30.77 -9.91 -12.53
CA ASN A 277 -30.75 -8.51 -12.08
C ASN A 277 -30.13 -7.63 -13.17
N GLY A 278 -30.91 -7.34 -14.20
CA GLY A 278 -30.64 -6.19 -15.08
C GLY A 278 -30.86 -4.90 -14.32
N ARG A 279 -29.84 -4.41 -13.58
CA ARG A 279 -29.85 -3.04 -13.05
C ARG A 279 -29.21 -2.08 -14.05
N SER A 280 -29.82 -0.90 -14.17
CA SER A 280 -29.49 0.08 -15.22
C SER A 280 -28.05 0.62 -15.08
N PRO A 281 -27.40 1.02 -16.20
CA PRO A 281 -26.08 1.66 -16.22
C PRO A 281 -25.97 2.87 -15.27
N ARG A 282 -27.10 3.54 -14.98
CA ARG A 282 -27.16 4.67 -14.03
C ARG A 282 -26.80 4.24 -12.60
N SER A 283 -27.10 3.00 -12.19
CA SER A 283 -26.76 2.51 -10.84
C SER A 283 -25.25 2.28 -10.66
N LEU A 284 -24.53 1.88 -11.72
CA LEU A 284 -23.09 1.70 -11.70
C LEU A 284 -22.35 3.05 -11.75
N LEU A 285 -22.80 3.96 -12.63
CA LEU A 285 -22.26 5.34 -12.68
C LEU A 285 -22.39 6.05 -11.33
N LEU A 286 -23.54 5.89 -10.66
CA LEU A 286 -23.73 6.39 -9.31
C LEU A 286 -22.73 5.74 -8.34
N ALA A 287 -22.57 4.41 -8.36
CA ALA A 287 -21.64 3.70 -7.47
C ALA A 287 -20.19 4.18 -7.63
N VAL A 288 -19.72 4.49 -8.84
CA VAL A 288 -18.34 4.93 -9.10
C VAL A 288 -18.15 6.46 -8.97
N SER A 289 -19.25 7.23 -8.85
CA SER A 289 -19.23 8.70 -8.90
C SER A 289 -18.26 9.36 -7.91
N GLY A 290 -18.19 8.92 -6.65
CA GLY A 290 -17.28 9.51 -5.66
C GLY A 290 -15.80 9.42 -6.06
N TYR A 291 -15.42 8.35 -6.77
CA TYR A 291 -14.06 8.17 -7.26
C TYR A 291 -13.80 8.91 -8.56
N LEU A 292 -14.80 8.99 -9.46
CA LEU A 292 -14.71 9.85 -10.64
C LEU A 292 -14.49 11.31 -10.23
N ILE A 293 -15.19 11.78 -9.19
CA ILE A 293 -15.02 13.12 -8.64
C ILE A 293 -13.61 13.30 -8.10
N LEU A 294 -13.10 12.33 -7.35
CA LEU A 294 -11.71 12.38 -6.86
C LEU A 294 -10.73 12.48 -8.03
N VAL A 295 -10.90 11.69 -9.10
CA VAL A 295 -10.06 11.77 -10.29
C VAL A 295 -10.14 13.16 -10.92
N VAL A 296 -11.33 13.67 -11.16
CA VAL A 296 -11.53 15.00 -11.77
C VAL A 296 -10.91 16.11 -10.92
N LEU A 297 -11.11 16.08 -9.60
CA LEU A 297 -10.53 17.08 -8.69
C LEU A 297 -9.01 16.97 -8.61
N ALA A 298 -8.46 15.76 -8.51
CA ALA A 298 -7.02 15.55 -8.44
C ALA A 298 -6.34 16.03 -9.72
N PHE A 299 -6.86 15.66 -10.90
CA PHE A 299 -6.34 16.15 -12.17
C PHE A 299 -6.52 17.66 -12.31
N GLY A 300 -7.71 18.19 -12.01
CA GLY A 300 -7.98 19.62 -12.10
C GLY A 300 -7.04 20.45 -11.22
N ILE A 301 -6.86 20.07 -9.95
CA ILE A 301 -6.01 20.82 -9.01
C ILE A 301 -4.53 20.68 -9.35
N ASN A 302 -4.04 19.48 -9.71
CA ASN A 302 -2.61 19.25 -9.92
C ASN A 302 -2.12 19.66 -11.32
N LEU A 303 -2.94 19.51 -12.37
CA LEU A 303 -2.50 19.78 -13.75
C LEU A 303 -2.82 21.19 -14.24
N ILE A 304 -3.66 21.95 -13.54
CA ILE A 304 -3.99 23.34 -13.90
C ILE A 304 -3.14 24.27 -13.03
N PRO A 305 -2.03 24.85 -13.55
CA PRO A 305 -1.06 25.58 -12.73
C PRO A 305 -1.62 26.80 -11.96
N PRO A 306 -2.61 27.56 -12.50
CA PRO A 306 -3.28 28.60 -11.72
C PRO A 306 -4.00 28.05 -10.49
N LEU A 307 -4.69 26.91 -10.63
CA LEU A 307 -5.44 26.30 -9.54
C LEU A 307 -4.50 25.72 -8.48
N SER A 308 -3.47 24.99 -8.90
CA SER A 308 -2.43 24.48 -8.01
C SER A 308 -1.82 25.59 -7.14
N ARG A 309 -1.43 26.72 -7.75
CA ARG A 309 -0.85 27.86 -7.01
C ARG A 309 -1.79 28.46 -5.96
N ILE A 310 -3.09 28.58 -6.28
CA ILE A 310 -4.09 29.08 -5.32
C ILE A 310 -4.25 28.07 -4.17
N MET A 311 -4.31 26.78 -4.49
CA MET A 311 -4.51 25.73 -3.49
C MET A 311 -3.28 25.55 -2.57
N SER A 312 -2.07 25.79 -3.07
CA SER A 312 -0.82 25.72 -2.30
C SER A 312 -0.43 27.05 -1.64
N SER A 313 -1.31 28.06 -1.62
CA SER A 313 -1.00 29.39 -1.07
C SER A 313 -0.84 29.42 0.45
N VAL A 314 -1.48 28.48 1.16
CA VAL A 314 -1.42 28.38 2.63
C VAL A 314 -0.68 27.10 2.99
N GLN A 315 0.50 27.26 3.57
CA GLN A 315 1.39 26.16 3.95
C GLN A 315 1.70 26.20 5.44
N LEU A 316 1.60 25.05 6.10
CA LEU A 316 2.22 24.84 7.40
C LEU A 316 3.66 24.41 7.17
N ASN A 317 4.61 25.27 7.54
CA ASN A 317 6.04 24.99 7.45
C ASN A 317 6.73 25.35 8.77
N LEU A 318 7.70 24.55 9.19
CA LEU A 318 8.53 24.79 10.36
C LEU A 318 9.98 24.48 10.02
N ASP A 319 10.88 25.40 10.38
CA ASP A 319 12.32 25.19 10.23
C ASP A 319 12.90 24.50 11.46
N PHE A 320 13.87 23.63 11.23
CA PHE A 320 14.56 22.87 12.28
C PHE A 320 16.01 23.33 12.39
N PRO A 321 16.50 23.62 13.61
CA PRO A 321 17.90 23.97 13.82
C PRO A 321 18.80 22.77 13.61
N GLU A 322 20.10 23.03 13.49
CA GLU A 322 21.11 21.97 13.55
C GLU A 322 21.06 21.30 14.93
N LEU A 323 21.11 19.97 14.95
CA LEU A 323 21.07 19.17 16.17
C LEU A 323 22.26 18.23 16.20
N ALA A 324 22.93 18.14 17.34
CA ALA A 324 24.05 17.25 17.53
C ALA A 324 23.85 16.33 18.74
N THR A 325 24.31 15.10 18.63
CA THR A 325 24.50 14.20 19.77
C THR A 325 25.86 14.43 20.41
N ARG A 326 26.00 14.10 21.69
CA ARG A 326 27.31 14.12 22.39
C ARG A 326 28.33 13.14 21.78
N THR A 327 27.87 12.16 21.01
CA THR A 327 28.71 11.17 20.31
C THR A 327 29.19 11.62 18.93
N GLY A 328 28.93 12.90 18.58
CA GLY A 328 29.41 13.55 17.36
C GLY A 328 28.54 13.35 16.13
N TRP A 329 27.31 12.84 16.27
CA TRP A 329 26.37 12.76 15.16
C TRP A 329 25.67 14.11 14.98
N VAL A 330 25.72 14.67 13.78
CA VAL A 330 25.11 15.97 13.45
C VAL A 330 23.99 15.76 12.45
N THR A 331 22.82 16.30 12.76
CA THR A 331 21.69 16.45 11.84
C THR A 331 21.64 17.90 11.41
N ALA A 332 21.89 18.14 10.12
CA ALA A 332 21.93 19.48 9.55
C ALA A 332 20.62 20.25 9.78
N ALA A 333 20.74 21.57 9.91
CA ALA A 333 19.59 22.48 9.90
C ALA A 333 18.87 22.43 8.55
N GLY A 334 17.56 22.68 8.55
CA GLY A 334 16.81 22.77 7.31
C GLY A 334 15.31 22.91 7.51
N PRO A 335 14.57 23.20 6.43
CA PRO A 335 13.13 23.27 6.48
C PRO A 335 12.53 21.89 6.76
N GLY A 336 11.44 21.87 7.52
CA GLY A 336 10.55 20.73 7.59
C GLY A 336 9.87 20.50 6.24
N ARG A 337 9.16 19.37 6.14
CA ARG A 337 8.30 19.12 4.99
C ARG A 337 7.07 20.06 5.08
N PRO A 338 6.85 20.96 4.10
CA PRO A 338 5.69 21.83 4.11
C PRO A 338 4.41 21.00 3.87
N ILE A 339 3.34 21.37 4.57
CA ILE A 339 2.02 20.79 4.40
C ILE A 339 1.10 21.86 3.82
N ASP A 340 0.73 21.70 2.55
CA ASP A 340 -0.28 22.54 1.92
C ASP A 340 -1.63 22.34 2.61
N ILE A 341 -2.34 23.40 2.98
CA ILE A 341 -3.62 23.21 3.67
C ILE A 341 -4.74 22.85 2.68
N PHE A 342 -4.78 23.49 1.49
CA PHE A 342 -5.85 23.29 0.51
C PHE A 342 -5.44 22.47 -0.71
N GLY A 343 -4.14 22.50 -1.07
CA GLY A 343 -3.56 21.76 -2.19
C GLY A 343 -3.08 20.36 -1.83
N HIS A 344 -3.01 20.03 -0.54
CA HIS A 344 -2.55 18.72 -0.11
C HIS A 344 -3.51 17.60 -0.55
N PRO A 345 -3.01 16.40 -0.88
CA PRO A 345 -3.86 15.30 -1.32
C PRO A 345 -4.98 14.93 -0.34
N GLY A 346 -4.77 15.12 0.97
CA GLY A 346 -5.81 14.97 1.98
C GLY A 346 -6.97 15.97 1.83
N ALA A 347 -6.70 17.21 1.42
CA ALA A 347 -7.73 18.21 1.15
C ALA A 347 -8.57 17.83 -0.08
N ILE A 348 -7.92 17.41 -1.16
CA ILE A 348 -8.59 16.94 -2.38
C ILE A 348 -9.52 15.76 -2.07
N LEU A 349 -9.06 14.82 -1.24
CA LEU A 349 -9.87 13.70 -0.75
C LEU A 349 -11.05 14.14 0.10
N LEU A 350 -10.87 15.15 0.95
CA LEU A 350 -11.96 15.73 1.73
C LEU A 350 -13.03 16.32 0.81
N TYR A 351 -12.63 17.11 -0.19
CA TYR A 351 -13.56 17.69 -1.17
C TYR A 351 -14.34 16.60 -1.92
N ALA A 352 -13.64 15.56 -2.39
CA ALA A 352 -14.25 14.43 -3.05
C ALA A 352 -15.23 13.68 -2.14
N SER A 353 -14.87 13.47 -0.87
CA SER A 353 -15.71 12.81 0.13
C SER A 353 -17.01 13.56 0.38
N VAL A 354 -16.93 14.89 0.54
CA VAL A 354 -18.10 15.74 0.76
C VAL A 354 -19.03 15.71 -0.45
N LEU A 355 -18.48 15.87 -1.66
CA LEU A 355 -19.29 15.83 -2.89
C LEU A 355 -19.92 14.44 -3.12
N ALA A 356 -19.16 13.36 -2.90
CA ALA A 356 -19.66 11.99 -3.00
C ALA A 356 -20.82 11.75 -2.02
N TYR A 357 -20.66 12.18 -0.76
CA TYR A 357 -21.69 12.09 0.26
C TYR A 357 -22.98 12.81 -0.16
N LEU A 358 -22.88 14.04 -0.70
CA LEU A 358 -24.05 14.79 -1.16
C LEU A 358 -24.78 14.08 -2.31
N ILE A 359 -24.05 13.48 -3.25
CA ILE A 359 -24.62 12.72 -4.36
C ILE A 359 -25.35 11.47 -3.85
N TYR A 360 -24.71 10.68 -2.98
CA TYR A 360 -25.31 9.46 -2.42
C TYR A 360 -26.51 9.76 -1.52
N LYS A 361 -26.49 10.88 -0.80
CA LYS A 361 -27.63 11.36 -0.01
C LYS A 361 -28.80 11.73 -0.93
N LYS A 362 -28.54 12.50 -1.98
CA LYS A 362 -29.57 12.92 -2.95
C LYS A 362 -30.17 11.75 -3.73
N SER A 363 -29.40 10.69 -3.99
CA SER A 363 -29.90 9.47 -4.64
C SER A 363 -30.65 8.52 -3.71
N GLY A 364 -30.79 8.85 -2.41
CA GLY A 364 -31.44 7.98 -1.43
C GLY A 364 -30.68 6.68 -1.16
N SER A 365 -29.36 6.67 -1.38
CA SER A 365 -28.53 5.46 -1.22
C SER A 365 -28.17 5.16 0.24
N TYR A 366 -28.41 6.11 1.16
CA TYR A 366 -28.14 5.94 2.58
C TYR A 366 -29.37 5.48 3.36
N THR A 367 -29.15 4.57 4.31
CA THR A 367 -30.14 4.21 5.31
C THR A 367 -30.11 5.20 6.50
N PRO A 368 -31.21 5.35 7.26
CA PRO A 368 -31.23 6.20 8.45
C PRO A 368 -30.06 5.89 9.40
N GLY A 369 -29.44 6.95 9.94
CA GLY A 369 -28.25 6.85 10.80
C GLY A 369 -26.93 6.61 10.08
N ALA A 370 -26.88 6.69 8.73
CA ALA A 370 -25.63 6.55 7.98
C ALA A 370 -24.55 7.53 8.42
N GLU A 371 -24.90 8.79 8.67
CA GLU A 371 -23.95 9.83 9.10
C GLU A 371 -23.21 9.43 10.39
N ALA A 372 -23.94 8.99 11.41
CA ALA A 372 -23.36 8.52 12.67
C ALA A 372 -22.49 7.28 12.50
N ARG A 373 -22.87 6.36 11.60
CA ARG A 373 -22.06 5.16 11.30
C ARG A 373 -20.79 5.51 10.55
N ILE A 374 -20.84 6.40 9.55
CA ILE A 374 -19.68 6.90 8.83
C ILE A 374 -18.70 7.53 9.83
N TRP A 375 -19.16 8.51 10.61
CA TRP A 375 -18.31 9.19 11.59
C TRP A 375 -17.72 8.24 12.63
N SER A 376 -18.52 7.31 13.17
CA SER A 376 -18.06 6.31 14.14
C SER A 376 -16.98 5.38 13.57
N LYS A 377 -17.11 4.97 12.30
CA LYS A 377 -16.11 4.12 11.62
C LYS A 377 -14.83 4.91 11.31
N VAL A 378 -14.97 6.13 10.80
CA VAL A 378 -13.84 7.04 10.55
C VAL A 378 -13.07 7.32 11.84
N ALA A 379 -13.75 7.70 12.93
CA ALA A 379 -13.10 8.02 14.20
C ALA A 379 -12.34 6.81 14.79
N ARG A 380 -12.96 5.63 14.81
CA ARG A 380 -12.30 4.41 15.30
C ARG A 380 -11.09 4.02 14.45
N GLY A 381 -11.20 4.08 13.13
CA GLY A 381 -10.10 3.83 12.22
C GLY A 381 -8.98 4.86 12.38
N ALA A 382 -9.33 6.14 12.46
CA ALA A 382 -8.42 7.26 12.60
C ALA A 382 -7.60 7.17 13.89
N VAL A 383 -8.20 6.87 15.04
CA VAL A 383 -7.48 6.74 16.32
C VAL A 383 -6.39 5.66 16.25
N ASN A 384 -6.75 4.46 15.79
CA ASN A 384 -5.81 3.34 15.71
C ASN A 384 -4.65 3.63 14.75
N SER A 385 -4.95 4.19 13.57
CA SER A 385 -3.91 4.57 12.60
C SER A 385 -3.04 5.73 13.10
N SER A 386 -3.62 6.72 13.80
CA SER A 386 -2.89 7.88 14.33
C SER A 386 -1.88 7.48 15.39
N LEU A 387 -2.28 6.65 16.35
CA LEU A 387 -1.37 6.16 17.38
C LEU A 387 -0.23 5.34 16.78
N GLY A 388 -0.53 4.48 15.80
CA GLY A 388 0.49 3.71 15.09
C GLY A 388 1.47 4.59 14.34
N ILE A 389 1.00 5.58 13.59
CA ILE A 389 1.86 6.46 12.79
C ILE A 389 2.70 7.36 13.68
N LEU A 390 2.11 8.00 14.68
CA LEU A 390 2.86 8.86 15.61
C LEU A 390 3.98 8.09 16.31
N ALA A 391 3.68 6.90 16.82
CA ALA A 391 4.68 6.10 17.51
C ALA A 391 5.79 5.61 16.57
N MET A 392 5.42 5.06 15.40
CA MET A 392 6.39 4.52 14.47
C MET A 392 7.25 5.63 13.83
N VAL A 393 6.64 6.73 13.38
CA VAL A 393 7.37 7.88 12.82
C VAL A 393 8.22 8.54 13.90
N GLY A 394 7.71 8.67 15.13
CA GLY A 394 8.47 9.14 16.29
C GLY A 394 9.72 8.31 16.54
N MET A 395 9.60 6.99 16.49
CA MET A 395 10.74 6.07 16.59
C MET A 395 11.74 6.28 15.44
N ALA A 396 11.29 6.30 14.20
CA ALA A 396 12.14 6.43 13.03
C ALA A 396 12.91 7.77 13.00
N VAL A 397 12.22 8.88 13.29
CA VAL A 397 12.83 10.21 13.40
C VAL A 397 13.85 10.23 14.55
N MET A 398 13.51 9.66 15.70
CA MET A 398 14.43 9.58 16.83
C MET A 398 15.69 8.77 16.50
N MET A 399 15.53 7.60 15.88
CA MET A 399 16.65 6.76 15.44
C MET A 399 17.54 7.48 14.44
N THR A 400 16.95 8.29 13.55
CA THR A 400 17.67 9.04 12.53
C THR A 400 18.45 10.20 13.14
N HIS A 401 17.80 11.01 13.98
CA HIS A 401 18.44 12.15 14.65
C HIS A 401 19.49 11.72 15.69
N ALA A 402 19.39 10.51 16.24
CA ALA A 402 20.43 9.96 17.12
C ALA A 402 21.58 9.24 16.37
N GLY A 403 21.48 9.07 15.05
CA GLY A 403 22.49 8.36 14.25
C GLY A 403 22.44 6.84 14.34
N MET A 404 21.40 6.26 14.96
CA MET A 404 21.20 4.81 15.06
C MET A 404 21.03 4.17 13.68
N THR A 405 20.23 4.79 12.80
CA THR A 405 19.99 4.26 11.44
C THR A 405 21.27 4.21 10.60
N ASN A 406 22.16 5.19 10.76
CA ASN A 406 23.47 5.19 10.09
C ASN A 406 24.37 4.05 10.58
N LEU A 407 24.39 3.80 11.89
CA LEU A 407 25.14 2.69 12.49
C LEU A 407 24.63 1.33 11.97
N LEU A 408 23.31 1.17 11.88
CA LEU A 408 22.69 -0.01 11.29
C LEU A 408 23.05 -0.18 9.81
N ALA A 409 23.03 0.94 9.06
CA ALA A 409 23.33 0.96 7.64
C ALA A 409 24.77 0.53 7.35
N GLN A 410 25.73 0.98 8.16
CA GLN A 410 27.14 0.55 8.05
C GLN A 410 27.30 -0.96 8.23
N GLY A 411 26.58 -1.55 9.20
CA GLY A 411 26.61 -3.00 9.39
C GLY A 411 26.03 -3.75 8.19
N LEU A 412 24.92 -3.28 7.62
CA LEU A 412 24.35 -3.88 6.40
C LEU A 412 25.25 -3.73 5.18
N SER A 413 25.90 -2.56 5.00
CA SER A 413 26.81 -2.34 3.88
C SER A 413 28.03 -3.27 3.94
N LEU A 414 28.56 -3.54 5.14
CA LEU A 414 29.66 -4.48 5.33
C LEU A 414 29.22 -5.93 5.12
N ALA A 415 28.00 -6.30 5.54
CA ALA A 415 27.51 -7.66 5.44
C ALA A 415 27.14 -8.08 4.02
N PHE A 416 26.51 -7.19 3.24
CA PHE A 416 25.96 -7.54 1.93
C PHE A 416 26.72 -6.93 0.75
N GLY A 417 27.38 -5.78 0.94
CA GLY A 417 28.15 -5.13 -0.12
C GLY A 417 27.36 -4.97 -1.44
N PRO A 418 27.97 -5.31 -2.59
CA PRO A 418 27.32 -5.18 -3.91
C PRO A 418 26.04 -6.01 -4.11
N VAL A 419 25.80 -7.04 -3.29
CA VAL A 419 24.61 -7.90 -3.42
C VAL A 419 23.38 -7.28 -2.73
N TYR A 420 23.55 -6.18 -1.99
CA TYR A 420 22.46 -5.49 -1.28
C TYR A 420 21.19 -5.20 -2.11
N PRO A 421 21.26 -4.81 -3.40
CA PRO A 421 20.07 -4.63 -4.24
C PRO A 421 19.14 -5.86 -4.26
N LEU A 422 19.70 -7.07 -4.25
CA LEU A 422 18.93 -8.32 -4.20
C LEU A 422 18.23 -8.52 -2.84
N ILE A 423 18.82 -8.02 -1.76
CA ILE A 423 18.33 -8.20 -0.39
C ILE A 423 17.24 -7.17 -0.04
N SER A 424 17.31 -5.99 -0.64
CA SER A 424 16.44 -4.84 -0.30
C SER A 424 14.94 -5.17 -0.32
N PRO A 425 14.36 -5.83 -1.36
CA PRO A 425 12.94 -6.19 -1.34
C PRO A 425 12.56 -7.17 -0.23
N PHE A 426 13.46 -8.07 0.19
CA PHE A 426 13.18 -9.02 1.26
C PHE A 426 13.12 -8.34 2.63
N ILE A 427 13.94 -7.32 2.87
CA ILE A 427 13.84 -6.48 4.08
C ILE A 427 12.46 -5.81 4.13
N GLY A 428 12.06 -5.20 3.00
CA GLY A 428 10.72 -4.60 2.88
C GLY A 428 9.60 -5.59 3.14
N ALA A 429 9.69 -6.77 2.50
CA ALA A 429 8.71 -7.84 2.62
C ALA A 429 8.61 -8.38 4.04
N LEU A 430 9.75 -8.64 4.70
CA LEU A 430 9.81 -9.11 6.08
C LEU A 430 9.17 -8.09 7.04
N GLY A 431 9.52 -6.81 6.89
CA GLY A 431 8.95 -5.74 7.70
C GLY A 431 7.44 -5.67 7.57
N ALA A 432 6.91 -5.79 6.36
CA ALA A 432 5.47 -5.72 6.12
C ALA A 432 4.73 -7.02 6.51
N PHE A 433 5.38 -8.17 6.37
CA PHE A 433 4.85 -9.47 6.82
C PHE A 433 4.64 -9.49 8.33
N ILE A 434 5.63 -9.04 9.10
CA ILE A 434 5.57 -8.99 10.57
C ILE A 434 4.58 -7.91 11.02
N THR A 435 4.67 -6.72 10.44
CA THR A 435 3.87 -5.58 10.90
C THR A 435 2.43 -5.56 10.35
N GLY A 436 2.14 -6.35 9.32
CA GLY A 436 0.87 -6.34 8.60
C GLY A 436 0.67 -5.16 7.64
N SER A 437 1.67 -4.28 7.48
CA SER A 437 1.50 -3.02 6.75
C SER A 437 2.77 -2.56 6.04
N ASN A 438 2.66 -2.25 4.75
CA ASN A 438 3.76 -1.62 4.00
C ASN A 438 4.12 -0.25 4.61
N ASN A 439 3.14 0.47 5.15
CA ASN A 439 3.35 1.72 5.88
C ASN A 439 4.37 1.54 7.01
N ASN A 440 4.13 0.55 7.87
CA ASN A 440 4.99 0.28 9.02
C ASN A 440 6.37 -0.23 8.58
N SER A 441 6.44 -1.02 7.49
CA SER A 441 7.71 -1.44 6.92
C SER A 441 8.55 -0.26 6.44
N ASN A 442 7.95 0.68 5.71
CA ASN A 442 8.63 1.89 5.24
C ASN A 442 9.12 2.73 6.42
N VAL A 443 8.32 2.89 7.47
CA VAL A 443 8.77 3.63 8.67
C VAL A 443 9.97 2.97 9.34
N LEU A 444 9.97 1.64 9.47
CA LEU A 444 11.05 0.91 10.14
C LEU A 444 12.36 0.89 9.34
N PHE A 445 12.26 0.72 8.01
CA PHE A 445 13.43 0.32 7.22
C PHE A 445 13.78 1.26 6.07
N ALA A 446 12.95 2.23 5.69
CA ALA A 446 13.27 3.08 4.53
C ALA A 446 14.52 3.95 4.77
N VAL A 447 14.64 4.60 5.94
CA VAL A 447 15.82 5.41 6.24
C VAL A 447 17.08 4.54 6.36
N LEU A 448 16.94 3.34 6.94
CA LEU A 448 18.01 2.35 6.97
C LEU A 448 18.49 2.00 5.55
N GLN A 449 17.56 1.66 4.66
CA GLN A 449 17.80 1.30 3.27
C GLN A 449 18.41 2.47 2.47
N MET A 450 17.92 3.68 2.69
CA MET A 450 18.47 4.91 2.10
C MET A 450 19.93 5.09 2.49
N ASN A 451 20.23 5.00 3.79
CA ASN A 451 21.60 5.16 4.29
C ASN A 451 22.52 4.04 3.79
N THR A 452 22.04 2.80 3.72
CA THR A 452 22.85 1.70 3.15
C THR A 452 23.11 1.91 1.66
N ALA A 453 22.12 2.38 0.91
CA ALA A 453 22.31 2.72 -0.51
C ALA A 453 23.38 3.81 -0.68
N GLN A 454 23.32 4.88 0.13
CA GLN A 454 24.31 5.96 0.10
C GLN A 454 25.72 5.47 0.43
N LEU A 455 25.87 4.62 1.46
CA LEU A 455 27.17 4.05 1.85
C LEU A 455 27.76 3.13 0.77
N LEU A 456 26.91 2.42 0.03
CA LEU A 456 27.31 1.53 -1.06
C LEU A 456 27.43 2.22 -2.43
N GLY A 457 27.11 3.52 -2.52
CA GLY A 457 27.05 4.23 -3.80
C GLY A 457 25.95 3.71 -4.75
N LEU A 458 24.89 3.12 -4.21
CA LEU A 458 23.76 2.59 -4.99
C LEU A 458 22.71 3.69 -5.24
N PRO A 459 21.93 3.61 -6.33
CA PRO A 459 20.85 4.55 -6.59
C PRO A 459 19.79 4.48 -5.47
N VAL A 460 19.72 5.53 -4.66
CA VAL A 460 18.77 5.64 -3.54
C VAL A 460 17.32 5.44 -3.99
N PRO A 461 16.84 6.02 -5.11
CA PRO A 461 15.45 5.84 -5.56
C PRO A 461 15.12 4.38 -5.86
N LEU A 462 16.05 3.64 -6.47
CA LEU A 462 15.88 2.23 -6.80
C LEU A 462 15.76 1.37 -5.54
N ILE A 463 16.64 1.58 -4.56
CA ILE A 463 16.63 0.83 -3.29
C ILE A 463 15.39 1.16 -2.46
N LEU A 464 14.92 2.41 -2.45
CA LEU A 464 13.67 2.77 -1.78
C LEU A 464 12.43 2.24 -2.52
N GLY A 465 12.46 2.22 -3.84
CA GLY A 465 11.47 1.52 -4.67
C GLY A 465 11.42 0.03 -4.35
N ALA A 466 12.58 -0.61 -4.20
CA ALA A 466 12.74 -2.01 -3.82
C ALA A 466 12.16 -2.29 -2.43
N GLN A 467 12.49 -1.45 -1.44
CA GLN A 467 11.94 -1.49 -0.08
C GLN A 467 10.41 -1.46 -0.08
N THR A 468 9.80 -0.49 -0.76
CA THR A 468 8.34 -0.34 -0.74
C THR A 468 7.61 -1.36 -1.62
N ALA A 469 8.23 -1.82 -2.71
CA ALA A 469 7.70 -2.91 -3.54
C ALA A 469 7.72 -4.24 -2.76
N GLY A 470 8.85 -4.53 -2.11
CA GLY A 470 8.98 -5.64 -1.18
C GLY A 470 7.94 -5.58 -0.06
N GLY A 471 7.80 -4.43 0.61
CA GLY A 471 6.81 -4.25 1.66
C GLY A 471 5.35 -4.33 1.19
N SER A 472 5.07 -3.92 -0.05
CA SER A 472 3.74 -4.11 -0.67
C SER A 472 3.37 -5.59 -0.75
N LEU A 473 4.28 -6.39 -1.33
CA LEU A 473 4.13 -7.82 -1.50
C LEU A 473 4.22 -8.58 -0.17
N GLY A 474 5.02 -8.11 0.78
CA GLY A 474 5.09 -8.65 2.14
C GLY A 474 3.78 -8.49 2.91
N SER A 475 3.13 -7.34 2.74
CA SER A 475 1.93 -7.00 3.51
C SER A 475 0.75 -7.94 3.25
N ILE A 476 0.65 -8.50 2.03
CA ILE A 476 -0.44 -9.43 1.67
C ILE A 476 -0.25 -10.82 2.28
N MET A 477 0.99 -11.17 2.64
CA MET A 477 1.34 -12.42 3.30
C MET A 477 1.12 -12.37 4.82
N ALA A 478 0.86 -11.19 5.38
CA ALA A 478 0.75 -11.01 6.82
C ALA A 478 -0.46 -11.77 7.42
N PRO A 479 -0.28 -12.46 8.56
CA PRO A 479 -1.35 -13.25 9.19
C PRO A 479 -2.63 -12.44 9.44
N ALA A 480 -2.52 -11.18 9.86
CA ALA A 480 -3.67 -10.33 10.12
C ALA A 480 -4.60 -10.16 8.90
N LYS A 481 -4.04 -10.03 7.68
CA LYS A 481 -4.85 -9.92 6.45
C LYS A 481 -5.41 -11.28 6.02
N VAL A 482 -4.65 -12.35 6.23
CA VAL A 482 -5.11 -13.72 5.93
C VAL A 482 -6.31 -14.08 6.81
N ILE A 483 -6.25 -13.78 8.11
CA ILE A 483 -7.34 -14.02 9.07
C ILE A 483 -8.62 -13.29 8.63
N VAL A 484 -8.52 -12.03 8.21
CA VAL A 484 -9.66 -11.28 7.67
C VAL A 484 -10.28 -12.02 6.48
N GLY A 485 -9.46 -12.45 5.52
CA GLY A 485 -9.95 -13.24 4.38
C GLY A 485 -10.66 -14.53 4.80
N CYS A 486 -10.02 -15.34 5.63
CA CYS A 486 -10.57 -16.62 6.11
C CYS A 486 -11.92 -16.45 6.83
N SER A 487 -12.05 -15.41 7.65
CA SER A 487 -13.27 -15.12 8.40
C SER A 487 -14.49 -14.83 7.51
N THR A 488 -14.26 -14.36 6.28
CA THR A 488 -15.35 -14.02 5.34
C THR A 488 -15.86 -15.20 4.53
N VAL A 489 -15.12 -16.31 4.50
CA VAL A 489 -15.43 -17.48 3.65
C VAL A 489 -15.56 -18.79 4.43
N GLY A 490 -15.68 -18.71 5.76
CA GLY A 490 -15.87 -19.88 6.62
C GLY A 490 -14.64 -20.78 6.78
N LEU A 491 -13.43 -20.23 6.59
CA LEU A 491 -12.16 -20.94 6.78
C LEU A 491 -11.59 -20.79 8.21
N SER A 492 -12.47 -20.72 9.21
CA SER A 492 -12.07 -20.69 10.62
C SER A 492 -11.23 -21.94 10.93
N HIS A 493 -10.09 -21.76 11.60
CA HIS A 493 -9.12 -22.81 11.94
C HIS A 493 -8.26 -23.35 10.77
N GLU A 494 -8.48 -22.90 9.52
CA GLU A 494 -7.61 -23.22 8.38
C GLU A 494 -6.66 -22.07 8.01
N GLU A 495 -6.54 -21.03 8.84
CA GLU A 495 -5.75 -19.83 8.55
C GLU A 495 -4.28 -20.17 8.29
N GLY A 496 -3.70 -21.09 9.08
CA GLY A 496 -2.32 -21.54 8.89
C GLY A 496 -2.06 -22.16 7.51
N ARG A 497 -3.04 -22.91 6.98
CA ARG A 497 -2.97 -23.51 5.65
C ARG A 497 -3.04 -22.45 4.55
N VAL A 498 -3.87 -21.43 4.75
CA VAL A 498 -3.95 -20.28 3.82
C VAL A 498 -2.67 -19.47 3.86
N VAL A 499 -2.14 -19.14 5.06
CA VAL A 499 -0.85 -18.44 5.23
C VAL A 499 0.26 -19.17 4.47
N GLY A 500 0.39 -20.48 4.64
CA GLY A 500 1.42 -21.27 3.94
C GLY A 500 1.32 -21.14 2.42
N LYS A 501 0.11 -21.18 1.85
CA LYS A 501 -0.09 -20.98 0.41
C LYS A 501 0.19 -19.55 -0.03
N VAL A 502 -0.29 -18.56 0.70
CA VAL A 502 -0.07 -17.14 0.37
C VAL A 502 1.42 -16.81 0.39
N ILE A 503 2.19 -17.36 1.34
CA ILE A 503 3.66 -17.22 1.36
C ILE A 503 4.27 -17.90 0.14
N ALA A 504 3.91 -19.15 -0.14
CA ALA A 504 4.47 -19.90 -1.27
C ALA A 504 4.29 -19.16 -2.61
N TYR A 505 3.11 -18.61 -2.87
CA TYR A 505 2.84 -17.85 -4.09
C TYR A 505 3.36 -16.41 -4.02
N GLY A 506 3.26 -15.73 -2.87
CA GLY A 506 3.64 -14.33 -2.69
C GLY A 506 5.15 -14.08 -2.72
N MET A 507 5.95 -15.08 -2.36
CA MET A 507 7.42 -14.99 -2.44
C MET A 507 7.95 -14.91 -3.87
N LEU A 508 7.22 -15.46 -4.86
CA LEU A 508 7.64 -15.40 -6.26
C LEU A 508 7.72 -13.95 -6.78
N PRO A 509 6.68 -13.11 -6.68
CA PRO A 509 6.79 -11.68 -7.01
C PRO A 509 7.90 -10.95 -6.26
N VAL A 510 8.16 -11.27 -4.98
CA VAL A 510 9.25 -10.65 -4.20
C VAL A 510 10.61 -11.00 -4.80
N ALA A 511 10.82 -12.27 -5.13
CA ALA A 511 12.06 -12.74 -5.77
C ALA A 511 12.27 -12.12 -7.15
N VAL A 512 11.21 -11.96 -7.94
CA VAL A 512 11.28 -11.28 -9.25
C VAL A 512 11.69 -9.82 -9.07
N VAL A 513 11.08 -9.10 -8.12
CA VAL A 513 11.47 -7.71 -7.81
C VAL A 513 12.94 -7.66 -7.37
N ALA A 514 13.40 -8.58 -6.54
CA ALA A 514 14.80 -8.66 -6.11
C ALA A 514 15.77 -8.82 -7.30
N VAL A 515 15.47 -9.72 -8.24
CA VAL A 515 16.27 -9.89 -9.45
C VAL A 515 16.22 -8.64 -10.33
N ALA A 516 15.04 -8.03 -10.50
CA ALA A 516 14.89 -6.80 -11.28
C ALA A 516 15.72 -5.66 -10.71
N VAL A 517 15.72 -5.49 -9.38
CA VAL A 517 16.50 -4.46 -8.69
C VAL A 517 18.00 -4.68 -8.87
N LEU A 518 18.47 -5.92 -8.76
CA LEU A 518 19.88 -6.25 -9.01
C LEU A 518 20.30 -5.93 -10.45
N VAL A 519 19.48 -6.29 -11.44
CA VAL A 519 19.73 -5.99 -12.85
C VAL A 519 19.72 -4.48 -13.10
N MET A 520 18.72 -3.76 -12.58
CA MET A 520 18.61 -2.31 -12.74
C MET A 520 19.78 -1.56 -12.09
N ALA A 521 20.28 -2.02 -10.94
CA ALA A 521 21.47 -1.47 -10.30
C ALA A 521 22.74 -1.72 -11.13
N GLY A 522 22.89 -2.91 -11.72
CA GLY A 522 24.03 -3.26 -12.57
C GLY A 522 24.08 -2.52 -13.91
N LEU A 523 22.93 -2.03 -14.40
CA LEU A 523 22.85 -1.25 -15.65
C LEU A 523 23.32 0.21 -15.48
N GLY A 524 23.77 0.62 -14.29
CA GLY A 524 24.38 1.94 -14.08
C GLY A 524 23.44 3.10 -14.36
N ARG A 525 22.14 2.94 -14.08
CA ARG A 525 21.21 4.07 -14.14
C ARG A 525 21.67 5.13 -13.11
N PRO A 526 21.87 6.39 -13.55
CA PRO A 526 22.40 7.44 -12.70
C PRO A 526 21.52 7.75 -11.49
#